data_AF-A0A818WF03-F1
#
_entry.id   AF-A0A818WF03-F1
#
_cell.length_a   1.000
_cell.length_b   1.000
_cell.length_c   1.000
_cell.angle_alpha   90.00
_cell.angle_beta   90.00
_cell.angle_gamma   90.00
#
_symmetry.space_group_name_H-M   'P 1'
#
loop_
_entity.id
_entity.type
_entity.pdbx_description
1 polymer ?
#
loop_
_entity_poly.entity_id
_entity_poly.type
_entity_poly.pdbx_seq_one_letter_code
_entity_poly.pdbx_strand_id
1 'polypeptide(L)'
;VYPDDNNKPSVGEELNRSARITLLGVYPTDRTTHEQITDIERIKAMNYDNYLRVITKKFDGEFVKYGVDDGSWTFMVKHFTRYGLDNDDQDDVIIKTISQQQL
;
A
#
# COMPACT_ATOMS: atom_id res chain seq x y z
N VAL A 1 8.67 2.98 9.61
CA VAL A 1 9.45 1.92 10.30
C VAL A 1 10.85 2.40 10.64
N TYR A 2 11.60 3.01 9.72
CA TYR A 2 12.76 3.86 10.08
C TYR A 2 12.57 5.26 9.47
N PRO A 3 12.43 6.31 10.29
CA PRO A 3 12.22 7.67 9.78
C PRO A 3 13.45 8.25 9.08
N ASP A 4 14.66 7.87 9.52
CA ASP A 4 15.95 8.30 8.97
C ASP A 4 16.84 7.09 8.66
N ASP A 5 17.59 7.16 7.54
CA ASP A 5 18.50 6.09 7.10
C ASP A 5 19.70 5.90 8.05
N ASN A 6 20.02 6.88 8.90
CA ASN A 6 21.11 6.80 9.88
C ASN A 6 20.90 5.73 10.97
N ASN A 7 19.63 5.36 11.24
CA ASN A 7 19.27 4.35 12.23
C ASN A 7 18.71 3.08 11.58
N LYS A 8 18.91 2.90 10.28
CA LYS A 8 18.43 1.73 9.57
C LYS A 8 19.44 0.58 9.75
N PRO A 9 19.09 -0.51 10.46
CA PRO A 9 19.95 -1.67 10.59
C PRO A 9 20.15 -2.36 9.23
N SER A 10 21.21 -3.15 9.10
CA SER A 10 21.55 -3.82 7.84
C SER A 10 20.40 -4.71 7.35
N VAL A 11 20.36 -4.99 6.03
CA VAL A 11 19.34 -5.89 5.46
C VAL A 11 19.46 -7.27 6.13
N GLY A 12 18.36 -7.74 6.72
CA GLY A 12 18.29 -8.98 7.48
C GLY A 12 18.36 -8.82 9.00
N GLU A 13 18.66 -7.62 9.51
CA GLU A 13 18.70 -7.34 10.95
C GLU A 13 17.42 -6.65 11.44
N GLU A 14 16.98 -7.01 12.65
CA GLU A 14 15.80 -6.48 13.32
C GLU A 14 14.51 -6.54 12.46
N LEU A 15 13.86 -5.39 12.26
CA LEU A 15 12.70 -5.26 11.39
C LEU A 15 13.08 -5.13 9.92
N ASN A 16 14.35 -4.95 9.53
CA ASN A 16 14.76 -4.81 8.14
C ASN A 16 14.86 -6.17 7.40
N ARG A 17 13.84 -7.00 7.56
CA ARG A 17 13.72 -8.34 6.98
C ARG A 17 12.44 -8.45 6.18
N SER A 18 12.28 -9.57 5.48
CA SER A 18 11.07 -9.81 4.70
C SER A 18 9.85 -9.90 5.62
N ALA A 19 8.78 -9.21 5.24
CA ALA A 19 7.58 -9.12 6.05
C ALA A 19 6.32 -9.14 5.18
N ARG A 20 5.27 -9.74 5.72
CA ARG A 20 3.91 -9.66 5.19
C ARG A 20 3.19 -8.50 5.86
N ILE A 21 2.72 -7.55 5.06
CA ILE A 21 2.05 -6.34 5.49
C ILE A 21 0.59 -6.42 5.05
N THR A 22 -0.33 -6.00 5.91
CA THR A 22 -1.75 -5.81 5.57
C THR A 22 -2.15 -4.39 5.90
N LEU A 23 -2.60 -3.64 4.90
CA LEU A 23 -3.18 -2.32 5.06
C LEU A 23 -4.70 -2.46 5.07
N LEU A 24 -5.38 -1.83 6.02
CA LEU A 24 -6.84 -1.85 6.14
C LEU A 24 -7.45 -0.56 5.61
N GLY A 25 -8.68 -0.63 5.12
CA GLY A 25 -9.41 0.55 4.62
C GLY A 25 -8.83 1.15 3.34
N VAL A 26 -8.15 0.34 2.52
CA VAL A 26 -7.63 0.76 1.21
C VAL A 26 -8.74 0.65 0.19
N TYR A 27 -9.32 1.78 -0.19
CA TYR A 27 -10.41 1.87 -1.17
C TYR A 27 -10.06 2.86 -2.29
N PRO A 28 -10.61 2.69 -3.50
CA PRO A 28 -10.48 3.68 -4.55
C PRO A 28 -11.21 4.98 -4.17
N THR A 29 -10.69 6.11 -4.62
CA THR A 29 -11.31 7.43 -4.40
C THR A 29 -12.09 7.85 -5.65
N ASP A 30 -13.31 8.32 -5.45
CA ASP A 30 -14.12 8.89 -6.52
C ASP A 30 -13.58 10.27 -6.94
N ARG A 31 -13.30 10.46 -8.22
CA ARG A 31 -12.63 11.67 -8.73
C ARG A 31 -13.52 12.92 -8.72
N THR A 32 -14.84 12.75 -8.67
CA THR A 32 -15.80 13.86 -8.70
C THR A 32 -16.16 14.29 -7.30
N THR A 33 -16.38 13.34 -6.39
CA THR A 33 -16.80 13.63 -5.01
C THR A 33 -15.62 13.70 -4.03
N HIS A 34 -14.46 13.16 -4.41
CA HIS A 34 -13.30 12.96 -3.54
C HIS A 34 -13.59 12.06 -2.32
N GLU A 35 -14.66 11.26 -2.38
CA GLU A 35 -15.04 10.31 -1.34
C GLU A 35 -14.51 8.91 -1.65
N GLN A 36 -14.37 8.08 -0.61
CA GLN A 36 -14.00 6.68 -0.78
C GLN A 36 -15.14 5.89 -1.40
N ILE A 37 -14.82 5.07 -2.39
CA ILE A 37 -15.74 4.12 -2.99
C ILE A 37 -15.65 2.82 -2.19
N THR A 38 -16.65 2.57 -1.34
CA THR A 38 -16.77 1.33 -0.54
C THR A 38 -17.79 0.35 -1.11
N ASP A 39 -18.43 0.68 -2.24
CA ASP A 39 -19.35 -0.22 -2.92
C ASP A 39 -18.58 -1.40 -3.55
N ILE A 40 -18.82 -2.60 -3.01
CA ILE A 40 -18.11 -3.83 -3.38
C ILE A 40 -18.23 -4.14 -4.88
N GLU A 41 -19.43 -3.99 -5.45
CA GLU A 41 -19.68 -4.32 -6.85
C GLU A 41 -19.01 -3.30 -7.78
N ARG A 42 -19.02 -2.02 -7.40
CA ARG A 42 -18.28 -0.97 -8.12
C ARG A 42 -16.77 -1.22 -8.08
N ILE A 43 -16.21 -1.61 -6.93
CA ILE A 43 -14.78 -1.92 -6.77
C ILE A 43 -14.37 -3.14 -7.61
N LYS A 44 -15.20 -4.19 -7.64
CA LYS A 44 -14.97 -5.37 -8.50
C LYS A 44 -15.06 -5.00 -9.97
N ALA A 45 -16.06 -4.21 -10.37
CA ALA A 45 -16.25 -3.81 -11.76
C ALA A 45 -15.07 -2.99 -12.31
N MET A 46 -14.40 -2.20 -11.46
CA MET A 46 -13.18 -1.46 -11.84
C MET A 46 -11.89 -2.27 -11.72
N ASN A 47 -11.95 -3.53 -11.28
CA ASN A 47 -10.78 -4.41 -11.14
C ASN A 47 -9.67 -3.80 -10.26
N TYR A 48 -10.06 -3.20 -9.14
CA TYR A 48 -9.15 -2.43 -8.26
C TYR A 48 -8.01 -3.28 -7.68
N ASP A 49 -8.24 -4.58 -7.49
CA ASP A 49 -7.21 -5.53 -7.07
C ASP A 49 -6.07 -5.64 -8.10
N ASN A 50 -6.36 -5.46 -9.40
CA ASN A 50 -5.34 -5.40 -10.43
C ASN A 50 -4.50 -4.12 -10.34
N TYR A 51 -5.13 -2.99 -10.04
CA TYR A 51 -4.40 -1.76 -9.75
C TYR A 51 -3.44 -1.96 -8.57
N LEU A 52 -3.92 -2.54 -7.46
CA LEU A 52 -3.07 -2.83 -6.31
C LEU A 52 -1.92 -3.79 -6.65
N ARG A 53 -2.13 -4.77 -7.54
CA ARG A 53 -1.02 -5.62 -8.07
C ARG A 53 0.05 -4.80 -8.78
N VAL A 54 -0.35 -3.87 -9.64
CA VAL A 54 0.57 -2.99 -10.36
C VAL A 54 1.35 -2.11 -9.40
N ILE A 55 0.66 -1.47 -8.44
CA ILE A 55 1.31 -0.64 -7.41
C ILE A 55 2.27 -1.48 -6.57
N THR A 56 1.85 -2.68 -6.14
CA THR A 56 2.70 -3.60 -5.38
C THR A 56 4.01 -3.90 -6.12
N LYS A 57 3.92 -4.16 -7.42
CA LYS A 57 5.07 -4.42 -8.27
C LYS A 57 5.97 -3.19 -8.45
N LYS A 58 5.41 -1.97 -8.52
CA LYS A 58 6.19 -0.72 -8.67
C LYS A 58 7.18 -0.54 -7.53
N PHE A 59 6.87 -1.02 -6.32
CA PHE A 59 7.76 -0.94 -5.16
C PHE A 59 8.55 -2.23 -4.84
N ASP A 60 8.67 -3.15 -5.82
CA ASP A 60 9.29 -4.48 -5.66
C ASP A 60 8.66 -5.32 -4.52
N GLY A 61 7.38 -5.07 -4.26
CA GLY A 61 6.56 -5.91 -3.38
C GLY A 61 5.97 -7.09 -4.14
N GLU A 62 5.53 -8.09 -3.39
CA GLU A 62 4.75 -9.22 -3.89
C GLU A 62 3.29 -9.08 -3.44
N PHE A 63 2.37 -8.92 -4.39
CA PHE A 63 0.95 -8.85 -4.07
C PHE A 63 0.46 -10.21 -3.58
N VAL A 64 -0.23 -10.22 -2.44
CA VAL A 64 -0.78 -11.45 -1.87
C VAL A 64 -2.29 -11.52 -2.09
N LYS A 65 -3.03 -10.51 -1.62
CA LYS A 65 -4.49 -10.45 -1.80
C LYS A 65 -5.05 -9.06 -1.55
N TYR A 66 -6.27 -8.84 -2.02
CA TYR A 66 -7.10 -7.71 -1.65
C TYR A 66 -8.47 -8.23 -1.19
N GLY A 67 -8.84 -7.93 0.06
CA GLY A 67 -10.18 -8.18 0.60
C GLY A 67 -11.06 -6.96 0.37
N VAL A 68 -12.02 -7.07 -0.55
CA VAL A 68 -12.91 -5.94 -0.89
C VAL A 68 -13.90 -5.60 0.23
N ASP A 69 -14.23 -6.56 1.09
CA ASP A 69 -15.22 -6.39 2.16
C ASP A 69 -14.75 -5.41 3.25
N ASP A 70 -13.44 -5.36 3.51
CA ASP A 70 -12.81 -4.53 4.55
C ASP A 70 -11.68 -3.62 4.02
N GLY A 71 -11.46 -3.62 2.69
CA GLY A 71 -10.38 -2.88 2.05
C GLY A 71 -8.99 -3.38 2.47
N SER A 72 -8.85 -4.68 2.75
CA SER A 72 -7.59 -5.25 3.23
C SER A 72 -6.62 -5.56 2.08
N TRP A 73 -5.62 -4.71 1.87
CA TRP A 73 -4.54 -4.96 0.91
C TRP A 73 -3.35 -5.64 1.59
N THR A 74 -3.09 -6.89 1.23
CA THR A 74 -1.97 -7.67 1.73
C THR A 74 -0.86 -7.82 0.68
N PHE A 75 0.39 -7.53 1.06
CA PHE A 75 1.57 -7.71 0.23
C PHE A 75 2.79 -8.12 1.06
N MET A 76 3.82 -8.65 0.40
CA MET A 76 5.13 -8.94 1.02
C MET A 76 6.19 -7.97 0.51
N VAL A 77 7.15 -7.66 1.37
CA VAL A 77 8.32 -6.84 1.05
C VAL A 77 9.59 -7.59 1.41
N LYS A 78 10.68 -7.37 0.68
CA LYS A 78 12.00 -7.97 0.98
C LYS A 78 12.68 -7.30 2.18
N HIS A 79 12.54 -5.98 2.29
CA HIS A 79 13.13 -5.14 3.34
C HIS A 79 12.30 -3.85 3.52
N PHE A 80 12.35 -3.21 4.69
CA PHE A 80 11.64 -1.95 4.90
C PHE A 80 12.46 -0.80 4.32
N THR A 81 12.09 -0.34 3.13
CA THR A 81 12.62 0.88 2.49
C THR A 81 11.53 1.94 2.42
N ARG A 82 11.91 3.20 2.30
CA ARG A 82 10.98 4.25 1.91
C ARG A 82 10.50 3.94 0.49
N TYR A 83 9.29 3.45 0.36
CA TYR A 83 8.65 3.30 -0.94
C TYR A 83 8.09 4.68 -1.31
N GLY A 84 8.86 5.42 -2.10
CA GLY A 84 8.36 6.61 -2.77
C GLY A 84 7.27 6.18 -3.75
N LEU A 85 6.02 6.17 -3.28
CA LEU A 85 4.86 6.27 -4.15
C LEU A 85 4.75 7.75 -4.55
N ASP A 86 5.79 8.25 -5.21
CA ASP A 86 5.79 9.62 -5.70
C ASP A 86 4.77 9.70 -6.84
N ASN A 87 3.87 10.67 -6.69
CA ASN A 87 2.62 10.87 -7.44
C ASN A 87 2.79 11.22 -8.93
N ASP A 88 3.85 10.76 -9.60
CA ASP A 88 4.22 11.27 -10.93
C ASP A 88 3.70 10.46 -12.12
N ASP A 89 2.91 9.41 -11.90
CA ASP A 89 2.12 8.80 -12.96
C ASP A 89 0.65 8.76 -12.56
N GLN A 90 -0.16 9.55 -13.28
CA GLN A 90 -1.63 9.58 -13.26
C GLN A 90 -2.24 8.22 -12.93
N ASP A 91 -2.68 8.03 -11.69
CA ASP A 91 -3.82 7.22 -11.26
C ASP A 91 -3.88 7.29 -9.73
N ASP A 92 -4.70 8.24 -9.29
CA ASP A 92 -4.86 8.78 -7.94
C ASP A 92 -5.25 7.71 -6.90
N VAL A 93 -4.25 7.07 -6.28
CA VAL A 93 -4.40 6.59 -4.91
C VAL A 93 -3.46 7.40 -4.04
N ILE A 94 -4.04 8.38 -3.34
CA ILE A 94 -3.41 8.99 -2.17
C ILE A 94 -3.40 7.92 -1.07
N ILE A 95 -2.50 6.94 -1.18
CA ILE A 95 -2.05 6.21 0.00
C ILE A 95 -1.32 7.28 0.80
N LYS A 96 -2.02 7.93 1.74
CA LYS A 96 -1.35 8.71 2.77
C LYS A 96 -0.32 7.77 3.37
N THR A 97 0.94 8.05 3.08
CA THR A 97 2.10 7.44 3.70
C THR A 97 1.73 7.15 5.14
N ILE A 98 1.82 5.88 5.54
CA ILE A 98 1.71 5.50 6.95
C ILE A 98 3.01 6.00 7.61
N SER A 99 3.09 7.32 7.74
CA SER A 99 3.87 7.98 8.77
C SER A 99 3.12 7.67 10.05
N GLN A 100 3.62 6.66 10.74
CA GLN A 100 3.72 6.62 12.20
C GLN A 100 2.56 7.33 12.90
N GLN A 101 1.49 6.60 13.20
CA GLN A 101 0.73 6.93 14.40
C GLN A 101 1.51 6.34 15.57
N GLN A 102 2.15 7.25 16.33
CA GLN A 102 2.63 6.98 17.69
C GLN A 102 1.45 6.47 18.52
N LEU A 103 1.68 5.35 19.22
CA LEU A 103 1.24 5.22 20.60
C LEU A 103 2.46 5.52 21.48
#